data_AF-A0A4U8W8I2-F1
#
_entry.id   AF-A0A4U8W8I2-F1
#
_cell.length_a   1.000
_cell.length_b   1.000
_cell.length_c   1.000
_cell.angle_alpha   90.00
_cell.angle_beta   90.00
_cell.angle_gamma   90.00
#
_symmetry.space_group_name_H-M   'P 1'
#
loop_
_entity.id
_entity.type
_entity.pdbx_description
1 polymer ?
#
loop_
_entity_poly.entity_id
_entity_poly.type
_entity_poly.pdbx_seq_one_letter_code
_entity_poly.pdbx_strand_id
1 'polypeptide(L)'
;MAEELHISQAAYSKIEKNETKLTVDRLYQIAEILEAPVYELLDVNPNNIYNQQNFYDASVGYQDIQNLYQENKDKTDKIESLYEERLKDKDKMIEQLQDIISALKK
;
A
#
# COMPACT_ATOMS: atom_id res chain seq x y z
N MET A 1 0.19 -22.92 -27.39
CA MET A 1 1.28 -22.76 -26.37
C MET A 1 2.26 -23.92 -26.27
N ALA A 2 1.96 -25.07 -25.63
CA ALA A 2 2.98 -26.13 -25.43
C ALA A 2 3.57 -26.67 -26.75
N GLU A 3 2.69 -26.88 -27.74
CA GLU A 3 3.06 -27.30 -29.09
C GLU A 3 3.92 -26.24 -29.81
N GLU A 4 3.51 -24.98 -29.77
CA GLU A 4 4.22 -23.84 -30.39
C GLU A 4 5.58 -23.56 -29.74
N LEU A 5 5.72 -23.85 -28.44
CA LEU A 5 6.99 -23.78 -27.72
C LEU A 5 7.86 -25.03 -27.89
N HIS A 6 7.37 -26.05 -28.61
CA HIS A 6 8.01 -27.35 -28.79
C HIS A 6 8.40 -28.02 -27.45
N ILE A 7 7.51 -27.98 -26.46
CA ILE A 7 7.68 -28.61 -25.16
C ILE A 7 6.49 -29.52 -24.82
N SER A 8 6.67 -30.42 -23.85
CA SER A 8 5.56 -31.25 -23.38
C SER A 8 4.52 -30.42 -22.62
N GLN A 9 3.26 -30.84 -22.66
CA GLN A 9 2.19 -30.22 -21.88
C GLN A 9 2.52 -30.14 -20.38
N ALA A 10 3.20 -31.17 -19.85
CA ALA A 10 3.66 -31.20 -18.48
C ALA A 10 4.74 -30.13 -18.20
N ALA A 11 5.67 -29.90 -19.12
CA ALA A 11 6.68 -28.85 -18.99
C ALA A 11 6.03 -27.46 -19.04
N TYR A 12 5.08 -27.23 -19.95
CA TYR A 12 4.34 -25.98 -20.02
C TYR A 12 3.51 -25.73 -18.76
N SER A 13 2.82 -26.75 -18.23
CA SER A 13 2.07 -26.61 -16.98
C SER A 13 2.95 -26.23 -15.78
N LYS A 14 4.20 -26.72 -15.72
CA LYS A 14 5.16 -26.32 -14.69
C LYS A 14 5.55 -24.84 -14.81
N ILE A 15 5.63 -24.31 -16.03
CA ILE A 15 5.89 -22.88 -16.26
C ILE A 15 4.71 -22.06 -15.69
N GLU A 16 3.48 -22.40 -16.04
CA GLU A 16 2.28 -21.69 -15.57
C GLU A 16 2.10 -21.75 -14.04
N LYS A 17 2.53 -22.85 -13.41
CA LYS A 17 2.46 -23.03 -11.96
C LYS A 17 3.68 -22.48 -11.20
N ASN A 18 4.62 -21.83 -11.87
CA ASN A 18 5.88 -21.35 -11.28
C ASN A 18 6.74 -22.47 -10.63
N GLU A 19 6.58 -23.72 -11.09
CA GLU A 19 7.35 -24.88 -10.62
C GLU A 19 8.70 -25.03 -11.33
N THR A 20 8.96 -24.20 -12.35
CA THR A 20 10.25 -24.17 -13.06
C THR A 20 10.66 -22.73 -13.37
N LYS A 21 11.97 -22.48 -13.43
CA LYS A 21 12.49 -21.15 -13.81
C LYS A 21 12.29 -20.93 -15.32
N LEU A 22 11.65 -19.82 -15.67
CA LEU A 22 11.54 -19.37 -17.05
C LEU A 22 12.85 -18.71 -17.48
N THR A 23 13.38 -19.07 -18.66
CA THR A 23 14.54 -18.38 -19.26
C THR A 23 14.08 -17.14 -20.02
N VAL A 24 14.99 -16.17 -20.20
CA VAL A 24 14.70 -14.95 -20.97
C VAL A 24 14.31 -15.29 -22.41
N ASP A 25 15.05 -16.16 -23.08
CA ASP A 25 14.72 -16.59 -24.45
C ASP A 25 13.29 -17.18 -24.54
N ARG A 26 12.88 -17.95 -23.52
CA ARG A 26 11.54 -18.53 -23.48
C ARG A 26 10.45 -17.47 -23.26
N LEU A 27 10.74 -16.45 -22.47
CA LEU A 27 9.83 -15.32 -22.29
C LEU A 27 9.61 -14.58 -23.62
N TYR A 28 10.68 -14.34 -24.40
CA TYR A 28 10.55 -13.73 -25.73
C TYR A 28 9.76 -14.60 -26.71
N GLN A 29 9.97 -15.92 -26.70
CA GLN A 29 9.16 -16.83 -27.54
C GLN A 29 7.67 -16.80 -27.17
N ILE A 30 7.35 -16.75 -25.88
CA ILE A 30 5.96 -16.64 -25.41
C ILE A 30 5.35 -15.31 -25.88
N ALA A 31 6.09 -14.21 -25.78
CA ALA A 31 5.65 -12.89 -26.24
C ALA A 31 5.38 -12.86 -27.75
N GLU A 32 6.26 -13.47 -28.54
CA GLU A 32 6.10 -13.59 -30.00
C GLU A 32 4.84 -14.39 -30.35
N ILE A 33 4.62 -15.54 -29.70
CA ILE A 33 3.41 -16.37 -29.90
C ILE A 33 2.13 -15.60 -29.52
N LEU A 34 2.17 -14.82 -28.45
CA LEU A 34 1.03 -14.06 -27.96
C LEU A 34 0.81 -12.74 -28.72
N GLU A 35 1.66 -12.42 -29.69
CA GLU A 35 1.66 -11.15 -30.43
C GLU A 35 1.65 -9.92 -29.49
N ALA A 36 2.28 -10.06 -28.33
CA ALA A 36 2.33 -9.04 -27.29
C ALA A 36 3.79 -8.66 -27.01
N PRO A 37 4.09 -7.39 -26.73
CA PRO A 37 5.43 -7.01 -26.32
C PRO A 37 5.77 -7.60 -24.94
N VAL A 38 7.02 -7.99 -24.74
CA VAL A 38 7.49 -8.70 -23.52
C VAL A 38 7.14 -7.96 -22.22
N TYR A 39 7.14 -6.63 -22.23
CA TYR A 39 6.82 -5.85 -21.04
C TYR A 39 5.37 -6.01 -20.59
N GLU A 40 4.45 -6.45 -21.45
CA GLU A 40 3.05 -6.74 -21.07
C GLU A 40 2.90 -8.09 -20.37
N LEU A 41 3.85 -9.01 -20.57
CA LEU A 41 3.90 -10.29 -19.85
C LEU A 41 4.52 -10.18 -18.46
N LEU A 42 5.20 -9.06 -18.21
CA LEU A 42 5.81 -8.76 -16.94
C LEU A 42 4.92 -7.73 -16.25
N ASP A 43 4.65 -7.91 -14.95
CA ASP A 43 3.95 -6.89 -14.15
C ASP A 43 4.91 -5.72 -13.80
N VAL A 44 5.55 -5.16 -14.83
CA VAL A 44 6.33 -3.94 -14.74
C VAL A 44 5.51 -2.84 -15.36
N ASN A 45 4.96 -1.97 -14.51
CA ASN A 45 4.36 -0.74 -14.97
C ASN A 45 5.48 0.17 -15.53
N PRO A 46 5.55 0.42 -16.85
CA PRO A 46 6.61 1.25 -17.43
C PRO A 46 6.52 2.72 -16.97
N ASN A 47 5.38 3.14 -16.40
CA ASN A 47 5.20 4.46 -15.81
C ASN A 47 5.62 4.54 -14.33
N ASN A 48 6.08 3.43 -13.73
CA ASN A 48 6.74 3.50 -12.42
C ASN A 48 8.12 4.11 -12.59
N ILE A 49 8.19 5.43 -12.57
CA ILE A 49 9.44 6.18 -12.44
C ILE A 49 9.95 5.93 -11.02
N TYR A 50 10.85 4.95 -10.88
CA TYR A 50 11.57 4.68 -9.63
C TYR A 50 12.58 5.81 -9.38
N ASN A 51 12.09 6.95 -8.90
CA ASN A 51 12.94 8.04 -8.42
C ASN A 51 13.58 7.64 -7.08
N GLN A 52 14.61 6.79 -7.11
CA GLN A 52 15.50 6.62 -5.97
C GLN A 52 16.45 7.82 -5.91
N GLN A 53 15.96 8.93 -5.35
CA GLN A 53 16.85 9.99 -4.91
C GLN A 53 17.48 9.57 -3.57
N ASN A 54 18.79 9.33 -3.59
CA ASN A 54 19.59 9.12 -2.38
C ASN A 54 19.71 10.45 -1.61
N PHE A 55 18.63 10.87 -0.94
CA PHE A 55 18.73 11.87 0.11
C PHE A 55 18.92 11.12 1.44
N TYR A 56 20.03 11.43 2.10
CA TYR A 56 20.58 10.78 3.30
C TYR A 56 19.67 10.80 4.55
N ASP A 57 18.36 11.08 4.46
CA ASP A 57 17.48 11.11 5.64
C ASP A 57 16.00 10.77 5.40
N ALA A 58 15.53 10.53 4.18
CA ALA A 58 14.13 10.11 3.95
C ALA A 58 13.94 9.58 2.52
N SER A 59 14.41 8.36 2.26
CA SER A 59 14.06 7.68 0.99
C SER A 59 12.65 7.10 1.08
N VAL A 60 11.64 7.89 0.71
CA VAL A 60 10.31 7.36 0.40
C VAL A 60 10.32 7.00 -1.08
N GLY A 61 10.83 5.81 -1.40
CA GLY A 61 10.62 5.22 -2.72
C GLY A 61 9.13 5.06 -2.99
N TYR A 62 8.76 4.98 -4.28
CA TYR A 62 7.38 4.75 -4.74
C TYR A 62 6.72 3.63 -3.91
N GLN A 63 5.89 3.99 -2.94
CA GLN A 63 5.00 3.09 -2.23
C GLN A 63 3.64 3.26 -2.90
N ASP A 64 2.99 2.18 -3.33
CA ASP A 64 1.59 2.23 -3.70
C ASP A 64 0.78 2.82 -2.55
N ILE A 65 0.40 4.10 -2.70
CA ILE A 65 -0.27 4.93 -1.69
C ILE A 65 -1.75 4.51 -1.60
N GLN A 66 -2.04 3.23 -1.46
CA GLN A 66 -3.39 2.78 -1.15
C GLN A 66 -3.62 2.75 0.37
N ASN A 67 -2.60 2.37 1.16
CA ASN A 67 -2.76 2.19 2.61
C ASN A 67 -2.54 3.46 3.45
N LEU A 68 -1.88 4.49 2.90
CA LEU A 68 -1.64 5.74 3.64
C LEU A 68 -2.92 6.56 3.84
N TYR A 69 -3.86 6.53 2.90
CA TYR A 69 -5.12 7.27 3.04
C TYR A 69 -6.00 6.70 4.16
N GLN A 70 -6.06 5.38 4.30
CA GLN A 70 -6.85 4.73 5.35
C GLN A 70 -6.24 4.96 6.73
N GLU A 71 -4.91 4.81 6.87
CA GLU A 71 -4.24 5.02 8.15
C GLU A 71 -4.33 6.48 8.63
N ASN A 72 -4.29 7.45 7.71
CA ASN A 72 -4.47 8.86 8.06
C ASN A 72 -5.91 9.16 8.50
N LYS A 73 -6.92 8.57 7.85
CA LYS A 73 -8.32 8.75 8.24
C LYS A 73 -8.56 8.22 9.66
N ASP A 74 -8.10 7.00 9.97
CA ASP A 74 -8.29 6.40 11.29
C ASP A 74 -7.57 7.21 12.40
N LYS A 75 -6.41 7.82 12.07
CA LYS A 75 -5.72 8.74 12.98
C LYS A 75 -6.49 10.04 13.18
N THR A 76 -7.08 10.61 12.14
CA THR A 76 -7.92 11.81 12.23
C THR A 76 -9.15 11.57 13.11
N ASP A 77 -9.87 10.46 12.89
CA ASP A 77 -11.06 10.10 13.67
C ASP A 77 -10.71 9.90 15.16
N LYS A 78 -9.57 9.25 15.44
CA LYS A 78 -9.08 9.08 16.82
C LYS A 78 -8.71 10.41 17.48
N ILE A 79 -8.11 11.34 16.73
CA ILE A 79 -7.75 12.67 17.23
C ILE A 79 -9.02 13.46 17.58
N GLU A 80 -10.03 13.44 16.71
CA GLU A 80 -11.30 14.13 16.95
C GLU A 80 -11.97 13.62 18.23
N SER A 81 -12.09 12.30 18.40
CA SER A 81 -12.66 11.68 19.60
C SER A 81 -11.91 12.07 20.89
N LEU A 82 -10.58 12.10 20.87
CA LEU A 82 -9.78 12.52 22.03
C LEU A 82 -9.98 14.00 22.38
N TYR A 83 -10.18 14.87 21.38
CA TYR A 83 -10.47 16.28 21.62
C TYR A 83 -11.86 16.48 22.23
N GLU A 84 -12.89 15.75 21.76
CA GLU A 84 -14.22 15.80 22.35
C GLU A 84 -14.24 15.33 23.81
N GLU A 85 -13.54 14.23 24.13
CA GLU A 85 -13.43 13.74 25.51
C GLU A 85 -12.73 14.76 26.42
N ARG A 86 -11.63 15.35 25.93
CA ARG A 86 -10.89 16.38 26.67
C ARG A 86 -11.71 17.65 26.89
N LEU A 87 -12.57 18.03 25.95
CA LEU A 87 -13.49 19.17 26.14
C LEU A 87 -14.51 18.86 27.24
N LYS A 88 -15.10 17.66 27.22
CA LYS A 88 -16.05 17.22 28.26
C LYS A 88 -15.42 17.20 29.66
N ASP A 89 -14.18 16.76 29.77
CA ASP A 89 -13.47 16.77 31.05
C ASP A 89 -13.18 18.19 31.53
N LYS A 90 -12.86 19.12 30.62
CA LYS A 90 -12.70 20.54 30.95
C LYS A 90 -14.01 21.16 31.44
N ASP A 91 -15.13 20.85 30.80
CA ASP A 91 -16.44 21.35 31.22
C ASP A 91 -16.79 20.89 32.64
N LYS A 92 -16.55 19.61 32.96
CA LYS A 92 -16.73 19.09 34.34
C LYS A 92 -15.83 19.79 35.35
N MET A 93 -14.57 20.04 35.00
CA MET A 93 -13.66 20.76 35.90
C MET A 93 -14.13 22.20 36.13
N ILE A 94 -14.65 22.86 35.10
CA ILE A 94 -15.22 24.21 35.21
C ILE A 94 -16.43 24.19 36.14
N GLU A 95 -17.34 23.23 35.99
CA GLU A 95 -18.50 23.05 36.86
C GLU A 95 -18.09 22.87 38.33
N GLN A 96 -17.13 21.97 38.59
CA GLN A 96 -16.60 21.74 39.95
C GLN A 96 -15.97 23.01 40.54
N LEU A 97 -15.20 23.76 39.75
CA LEU A 97 -14.60 25.02 40.20
C LEU A 97 -15.66 26.10 40.47
N GLN A 98 -16.71 26.17 39.65
CA GLN A 98 -17.83 27.09 39.85
C GLN A 98 -18.61 26.76 41.12
N ASP A 99 -18.82 25.48 41.42
CA ASP A 99 -19.46 25.03 42.67
C ASP A 99 -18.64 25.40 43.90
N ILE A 100 -17.32 25.16 43.86
CA ILE A 100 -16.41 25.55 44.96
C ILE A 100 -16.45 27.07 45.17
N ILE A 101 -16.37 27.86 44.10
CA ILE A 101 -16.45 29.32 44.20
C ILE A 101 -17.78 29.77 44.80
N SER A 102 -18.89 29.14 44.41
CA SER A 102 -20.22 29.46 44.93
C SER A 102 -20.36 29.11 46.41
N ALA A 103 -19.76 27.99 46.84
CA ALA A 103 -19.73 27.59 48.24
C ALA A 103 -18.86 28.51 49.11
N LEU A 104 -17.75 29.04 48.58
CA LEU A 104 -16.86 29.97 49.27
C LEU A 104 -17.37 31.41 49.32
N LYS A 105 -18.34 31.77 48.45
CA LYS A 105 -19.00 33.09 48.44
C LYS A 105 -20.22 33.19 49.37
N LYS A 106 -20.60 32.09 50.02
CA LYS A 106 -21.61 32.05 51.09
C LYS A 106 -20.95 32.32 52.45
#